data_AF-A0A7G8EEZ1-F1
#
_entry.id   AF-A0A7G8EEZ1-F1
#
_cell.length_a   1.000
_cell.length_b   1.000
_cell.length_c   1.000
_cell.angle_alpha   90.00
_cell.angle_beta   90.00
_cell.angle_gamma   90.00
#
_symmetry.space_group_name_H-M   'P 1'
#
loop_
_entity.id
_entity.type
_entity.pdbx_description
1 polymer ?
#
loop_
_entity_poly.entity_id
_entity_poly.type
_entity_poly.pdbx_seq_one_letter_code
_entity_poly.pdbx_strand_id
1 'polypeptide(L)'
;MDANLLRQSLRLGLSILITCAIAQHFQRITYLWYPLLAVITVVDDQDENSLQAARGRILGTAVGGLVTFLVHTILSGWIGILVSLLITIPVLRRMGWSSGLSTAVVVTVMFLGIDAYTKLNWSYVFNRSLDTLVGIAVALVMGRLLWPKNRLARMQELHQQLEASLQQRLEAHSAALMGEGPPPAAINAEAITRQLLELQRLINVENNLGERQARTLKRLRWPQRMSLWRCLQVRWLLVERLIQRVHQELGPNPLPELSHYLSAHLNGPGAPAEALRLESSGSALALPQRIALEEQVTRFQRLIRSQQLLNRVQP
;
A
#
# COMPACT_ATOMS: atom_id res chain seq x y z
N MET A 1 11.75 17.83 -2.88
CA MET A 1 10.41 17.83 -3.54
C MET A 1 10.08 16.39 -3.90
N ASP A 2 9.04 15.83 -3.30
CA ASP A 2 8.73 14.41 -3.44
C ASP A 2 8.41 14.05 -4.89
N ALA A 3 9.22 13.19 -5.51
CA ALA A 3 9.03 12.73 -6.89
C ALA A 3 7.64 12.11 -7.12
N ASN A 4 7.00 11.61 -6.06
CA ASN A 4 5.63 11.11 -6.07
C ASN A 4 4.59 12.23 -6.23
N LEU A 5 4.77 13.38 -5.57
CA LEU A 5 3.88 14.52 -5.72
C LEU A 5 3.96 15.09 -7.14
N LEU A 6 5.18 15.26 -7.67
CA LEU A 6 5.38 15.71 -9.07
C LEU A 6 4.71 14.77 -10.07
N ARG A 7 4.86 13.46 -9.87
CA ARG A 7 4.21 12.42 -10.69
C ARG A 7 2.69 12.50 -10.64
N GLN A 8 2.11 12.66 -9.45
CA GLN A 8 0.66 12.77 -9.26
C GLN A 8 0.12 14.06 -9.90
N SER A 9 0.78 15.20 -9.67
CA SER A 9 0.39 16.48 -10.25
C SER A 9 0.46 16.49 -11.77
N LEU A 10 1.52 15.93 -12.36
CA LEU A 10 1.66 15.83 -13.81
C LEU A 10 0.59 14.92 -14.42
N ARG A 11 0.30 13.79 -13.78
CA ARG A 11 -0.74 12.85 -14.21
C ARG A 11 -2.13 13.50 -14.14
N LEU A 12 -2.43 14.25 -13.08
CA LEU A 12 -3.68 14.96 -12.92
C LEU A 12 -3.83 16.05 -13.99
N GLY A 13 -2.79 16.89 -14.16
CA GLY A 13 -2.76 17.94 -15.18
C GLY A 13 -2.94 17.40 -16.60
N LEU A 14 -2.24 16.31 -16.97
CA LEU A 14 -2.36 15.73 -18.31
C LEU A 14 -3.73 15.08 -18.54
N SER A 15 -4.27 14.40 -17.52
CA SER A 15 -5.60 13.78 -17.61
C SER A 15 -6.69 14.85 -17.79
N ILE A 16 -6.56 15.98 -17.09
CA ILE A 16 -7.44 17.14 -17.23
C ILE A 16 -7.33 17.74 -18.62
N LEU A 17 -6.10 18.00 -19.10
CA LEU A 17 -5.86 18.61 -20.41
C LEU A 17 -6.46 17.79 -21.54
N ILE A 18 -6.27 16.47 -21.52
CA ILE A 18 -6.81 15.56 -22.54
C ILE A 18 -8.33 15.47 -22.46
N THR A 19 -8.89 15.47 -21.25
CA THR A 19 -10.35 15.47 -21.07
C THR A 19 -10.97 16.75 -21.60
N CYS A 20 -10.33 17.91 -21.37
CA CYS A 20 -10.72 19.18 -21.98
C CYS A 20 -10.60 19.15 -23.51
N ALA A 21 -9.52 18.59 -24.05
CA ALA A 21 -9.32 18.48 -25.50
C ALA A 21 -10.39 17.60 -26.17
N ILE A 22 -10.76 16.48 -25.55
CA ILE A 22 -11.84 15.60 -26.03
C ILE A 22 -13.19 16.32 -25.96
N ALA A 23 -13.51 16.97 -24.84
CA ALA A 23 -14.77 17.68 -24.66
C ALA A 23 -14.92 18.87 -25.64
N GLN A 24 -13.82 19.56 -25.95
CA GLN A 24 -13.79 20.63 -26.94
C GLN A 24 -13.95 20.09 -28.37
N HIS A 25 -13.31 18.96 -28.69
CA HIS A 25 -13.43 18.31 -30.00
C HIS A 25 -14.86 17.85 -30.32
N PHE A 26 -15.60 17.36 -29.32
CA PHE A 26 -16.99 16.92 -29.47
C PHE A 26 -18.03 18.05 -29.32
N GLN A 27 -17.61 19.31 -29.18
CA GLN A 27 -18.48 20.48 -28.94
C GLN A 27 -19.48 20.30 -27.77
N ARG A 28 -19.15 19.47 -26.77
CA ARG A 28 -19.95 19.26 -25.55
C ARG A 28 -19.56 20.20 -24.41
N ILE A 29 -19.20 21.44 -24.74
CA ILE A 29 -18.64 22.43 -23.80
C ILE A 29 -19.60 22.74 -22.64
N THR A 30 -20.92 22.61 -22.83
CA THR A 30 -21.95 22.77 -21.79
C THR A 30 -21.81 21.76 -20.64
N TYR A 31 -21.12 20.64 -20.85
CA TYR A 31 -20.97 19.57 -19.87
C TYR A 31 -19.53 19.43 -19.35
N LEU A 32 -18.62 20.36 -19.71
CA LEU A 32 -17.18 20.27 -19.45
C LEU A 32 -16.81 20.07 -17.95
N TRP A 33 -17.59 20.67 -17.05
CA TRP A 33 -17.42 20.54 -15.60
C TRP A 33 -17.50 19.09 -15.11
N TYR A 34 -18.23 18.25 -15.83
CA TYR A 34 -18.60 16.92 -15.40
C TYR A 34 -17.52 15.85 -15.66
N PRO A 35 -16.92 15.76 -16.86
CA PRO A 35 -15.71 14.98 -17.08
C PRO A 35 -14.55 15.46 -16.21
N LEU A 36 -14.41 16.78 -15.97
CA LEU A 36 -13.38 17.34 -15.10
C LEU A 36 -13.50 16.84 -13.66
N LEU A 37 -14.69 16.92 -13.05
CA LEU A 37 -14.93 16.37 -11.72
C LEU A 37 -14.71 14.85 -11.67
N ALA A 38 -15.11 14.12 -12.71
CA ALA A 38 -14.84 12.68 -12.80
C ALA A 38 -13.33 12.39 -12.84
N VAL A 39 -12.56 13.15 -13.62
CA VAL A 39 -11.10 12.98 -13.71
C VAL A 39 -10.42 13.36 -12.41
N ILE A 40 -10.75 14.49 -11.79
CA ILE A 40 -10.18 14.92 -10.51
C ILE A 40 -10.47 13.86 -9.45
N THR A 41 -11.73 13.45 -9.29
CA THR A 41 -12.08 12.41 -8.31
C THR A 41 -11.45 11.06 -8.63
N VAL A 42 -11.29 10.67 -9.91
CA VAL A 42 -10.63 9.40 -10.28
C VAL A 42 -9.14 9.47 -9.99
N VAL A 43 -8.47 10.57 -10.34
CA VAL A 43 -7.03 10.71 -10.14
C VAL A 43 -6.69 10.83 -8.65
N ASP A 44 -7.51 11.53 -7.88
CA ASP A 44 -7.32 11.73 -6.43
C ASP A 44 -7.56 10.42 -5.63
N ASP A 45 -8.60 9.65 -5.98
CA ASP A 45 -8.92 8.36 -5.33
C ASP A 45 -8.32 7.16 -6.09
N GLN A 46 -7.18 7.35 -6.78
CA GLN A 46 -6.37 6.24 -7.33
C GLN A 46 -5.60 5.47 -6.25
N ASP A 47 -6.28 5.13 -5.16
CA ASP A 47 -5.89 4.09 -4.22
C ASP A 47 -6.15 2.73 -4.88
N GLU A 48 -5.08 2.14 -5.42
CA GLU A 48 -4.79 0.72 -5.76
C GLU A 48 -5.88 -0.24 -6.28
N ASN A 49 -7.13 0.17 -6.47
CA ASN A 49 -8.25 -0.68 -6.83
C ASN A 49 -9.13 0.00 -7.90
N SER A 50 -8.46 0.67 -8.84
CA SER A 50 -9.07 1.51 -9.89
C SER A 50 -10.23 0.85 -10.64
N LEU A 51 -10.22 -0.47 -10.79
CA LEU A 51 -11.29 -1.24 -11.43
C LEU A 51 -12.54 -1.39 -10.56
N GLN A 52 -12.39 -1.71 -9.28
CA GLN A 52 -13.50 -1.81 -8.34
C GLN A 52 -14.05 -0.40 -8.03
N ALA A 53 -13.15 0.58 -7.90
CA ALA A 53 -13.51 1.98 -7.72
C ALA A 53 -14.29 2.52 -8.94
N ALA A 54 -13.83 2.24 -10.17
CA ALA A 54 -14.52 2.61 -11.39
C ALA A 54 -15.91 1.97 -11.50
N ARG A 55 -16.04 0.67 -11.20
CA ARG A 55 -17.34 -0.02 -11.17
C ARG A 55 -18.29 0.61 -10.15
N GLY A 56 -17.81 0.84 -8.93
CA GLY A 56 -18.59 1.48 -7.87
C GLY A 56 -19.09 2.88 -8.26
N ARG A 57 -18.32 3.65 -9.03
CA ARG A 57 -18.71 4.99 -9.50
C ARG A 57 -19.71 4.97 -10.63
N ILE A 58 -19.55 4.07 -11.61
CA ILE A 58 -20.53 3.89 -12.69
C ILE A 58 -21.88 3.49 -12.07
N LEU A 59 -21.86 2.50 -11.18
CA LEU A 59 -23.06 2.00 -10.52
C LEU A 59 -23.65 3.03 -9.56
N GLY A 60 -22.81 3.78 -8.83
CA GLY A 60 -23.26 4.85 -7.95
C GLY A 60 -23.87 6.04 -8.69
N THR A 61 -23.36 6.38 -9.87
CA THR A 61 -23.96 7.42 -10.74
C THR A 61 -25.31 6.96 -11.29
N ALA A 62 -25.41 5.69 -11.71
CA ALA A 62 -26.66 5.11 -12.20
C ALA A 62 -27.73 5.03 -11.09
N VAL A 63 -27.38 4.49 -9.91
CA VAL A 63 -28.30 4.38 -8.77
C VAL A 63 -28.66 5.76 -8.24
N GLY A 64 -27.69 6.65 -8.06
CA GLY A 64 -27.93 8.03 -7.62
C GLY A 64 -28.84 8.79 -8.58
N GLY A 65 -28.63 8.65 -9.89
CA GLY A 65 -29.52 9.22 -10.90
C GLY A 65 -30.94 8.65 -10.87
N LEU A 66 -31.07 7.32 -10.71
CA LEU A 66 -32.37 6.64 -10.65
C LEU A 66 -33.17 7.01 -9.39
N VAL A 67 -32.54 7.00 -8.21
CA VAL A 67 -33.20 7.36 -6.94
C VAL A 67 -33.61 8.83 -6.96
N THR A 68 -32.71 9.71 -7.40
CA THR A 68 -32.97 11.15 -7.56
C THR A 68 -34.14 11.40 -8.51
N PHE A 69 -34.22 10.66 -9.61
CA PHE A 69 -35.36 10.72 -10.53
C PHE A 69 -36.67 10.33 -9.85
N LEU A 70 -36.68 9.19 -9.15
CA LEU A 70 -37.88 8.65 -8.50
C LEU A 70 -38.36 9.54 -7.34
N VAL A 71 -37.44 10.24 -6.68
CA VAL A 71 -37.77 11.19 -5.61
C VAL A 71 -38.27 12.51 -6.21
N HIS A 72 -37.67 12.98 -7.32
CA HIS A 72 -38.09 14.21 -7.98
C HIS A 72 -39.53 14.17 -8.52
N THR A 73 -40.03 12.99 -8.91
CA THR A 73 -41.42 12.84 -9.35
C THR A 73 -42.44 13.07 -8.22
N ILE A 74 -42.02 13.03 -6.95
CA ILE A 74 -42.90 13.13 -5.78
C ILE A 74 -42.57 14.36 -4.92
N LEU A 75 -41.29 14.73 -4.80
CA LEU A 75 -40.80 15.85 -4.00
C LEU A 75 -39.77 16.68 -4.77
N SER A 76 -39.96 18.00 -4.83
CA SER A 76 -39.00 18.95 -5.39
C SER A 76 -38.29 19.77 -4.29
N GLY A 77 -37.13 20.36 -4.64
CA GLY A 77 -36.35 21.22 -3.75
C GLY A 77 -35.52 20.48 -2.70
N TRP A 78 -35.11 21.23 -1.65
CA TRP A 78 -34.17 20.77 -0.63
C TRP A 78 -34.60 19.51 0.13
N ILE A 79 -35.90 19.29 0.29
CA ILE A 79 -36.46 18.11 0.96
C ILE A 79 -36.24 16.85 0.09
N GLY A 80 -36.40 16.97 -1.23
CA GLY A 80 -36.12 15.88 -2.15
C GLY A 80 -34.63 15.49 -2.16
N ILE A 81 -33.72 16.46 -2.00
CA ILE A 81 -32.27 16.18 -1.87
C ILE A 81 -32.01 15.31 -0.65
N LEU A 82 -32.56 15.72 0.50
CA LEU A 82 -32.38 15.02 1.76
C LEU A 82 -32.90 13.57 1.67
N VAL A 83 -34.11 13.38 1.15
CA VAL A 83 -34.72 12.06 1.00
C VAL A 83 -33.95 11.17 0.03
N SER A 84 -33.53 11.72 -1.12
CA SER A 84 -32.72 10.99 -2.10
C SER A 84 -31.37 10.55 -1.51
N LEU A 85 -30.70 11.40 -0.74
CA LEU A 85 -29.46 11.04 -0.05
C LEU A 85 -29.69 9.95 1.01
N LEU A 86 -30.77 10.08 1.79
CA LEU A 86 -31.11 9.16 2.87
C LEU A 86 -31.41 7.75 2.36
N ILE A 87 -31.84 7.61 1.09
CA ILE A 87 -32.05 6.32 0.42
C ILE A 87 -30.76 5.85 -0.27
N THR A 88 -30.09 6.73 -1.00
CA THR A 88 -28.93 6.40 -1.84
C THR A 88 -27.72 5.97 -1.00
N ILE A 89 -27.42 6.67 0.09
CA ILE A 89 -26.26 6.39 0.95
C ILE A 89 -26.31 4.97 1.56
N PRO A 90 -27.40 4.53 2.23
CA PRO A 90 -27.45 3.18 2.79
C PRO A 90 -27.51 2.09 1.71
N VAL A 91 -28.14 2.34 0.56
CA VAL A 91 -28.15 1.39 -0.56
C VAL A 91 -26.73 1.15 -1.08
N LEU A 92 -25.96 2.22 -1.36
CA LEU A 92 -24.57 2.09 -1.79
C LEU A 92 -23.67 1.44 -0.73
N ARG A 93 -23.88 1.76 0.56
CA ARG A 93 -23.13 1.12 1.66
C ARG A 93 -23.45 -0.36 1.78
N ARG A 94 -24.71 -0.76 1.66
CA ARG A 94 -25.13 -2.17 1.71
C ARG A 94 -24.55 -2.99 0.55
N MET A 95 -24.38 -2.37 -0.61
CA MET A 95 -23.83 -3.01 -1.82
C MET A 95 -22.30 -3.00 -1.88
N GLY A 96 -21.62 -2.41 -0.89
CA GLY A 96 -20.16 -2.33 -0.85
C GLY A 96 -19.55 -1.37 -1.87
N TRP A 97 -20.32 -0.42 -2.40
CA TRP A 97 -19.90 0.54 -3.43
C TRP A 97 -19.56 1.92 -2.84
N SER A 98 -18.84 1.94 -1.72
CA SER A 98 -18.46 3.19 -1.03
C SER A 98 -17.67 4.16 -1.91
N SER A 99 -16.91 3.65 -2.89
CA SER A 99 -16.16 4.48 -3.85
C SER A 99 -17.04 5.31 -4.79
N GLY A 100 -18.33 4.96 -4.92
CA GLY A 100 -19.31 5.71 -5.72
C GLY A 100 -20.16 6.69 -4.91
N LEU A 101 -19.93 6.79 -3.61
CA LEU A 101 -20.76 7.60 -2.70
C LEU A 101 -20.63 9.09 -3.00
N SER A 102 -19.40 9.58 -3.19
CA SER A 102 -19.12 10.99 -3.52
C SER A 102 -19.78 11.39 -4.84
N THR A 103 -19.68 10.52 -5.86
CA THR A 103 -20.32 10.75 -7.15
C THR A 103 -21.84 10.73 -7.05
N ALA A 104 -22.43 9.81 -6.29
CA ALA A 104 -23.88 9.72 -6.11
C ALA A 104 -24.45 10.95 -5.39
N VAL A 105 -23.76 11.45 -4.37
CA VAL A 105 -24.13 12.67 -3.62
C VAL A 105 -24.05 13.91 -4.51
N VAL A 106 -22.92 14.10 -5.22
CA VAL A 106 -22.75 15.24 -6.14
C VAL A 106 -23.83 15.25 -7.22
N VAL A 107 -24.12 14.08 -7.80
CA VAL A 107 -25.20 13.91 -8.78
C VAL A 107 -26.53 14.34 -8.17
N THR A 108 -26.91 13.80 -7.01
CA THR A 108 -28.18 14.10 -6.34
C THR A 108 -28.35 15.59 -6.01
N VAL A 109 -27.31 16.22 -5.45
CA VAL A 109 -27.32 17.65 -5.08
C VAL A 109 -27.40 18.53 -6.32
N MET A 110 -26.69 18.20 -7.40
CA MET A 110 -26.77 18.97 -8.64
C MET A 110 -28.13 18.82 -9.33
N PHE A 111 -28.73 17.63 -9.30
CA PHE A 111 -30.02 17.37 -9.96
C PHE A 111 -31.20 18.08 -9.28
N LEU A 112 -31.21 18.19 -7.95
CA LEU A 112 -32.32 18.80 -7.20
C LEU A 112 -32.00 20.19 -6.65
N GLY A 113 -30.73 20.63 -6.66
CA GLY A 113 -30.31 21.93 -6.14
C GLY A 113 -30.24 23.06 -7.18
N ILE A 114 -30.35 22.76 -8.48
CA ILE A 114 -30.27 23.75 -9.56
C ILE A 114 -31.63 23.85 -10.27
N ASP A 115 -32.36 24.92 -9.99
CA ASP A 115 -33.73 25.19 -10.47
C ASP A 115 -33.85 25.31 -12.01
N ALA A 116 -32.72 25.48 -12.72
CA ALA A 116 -32.68 25.62 -14.18
C ALA A 116 -32.79 24.27 -14.95
N TYR A 117 -32.67 23.12 -14.28
CA TYR A 117 -32.79 21.79 -14.90
C TYR A 117 -34.19 21.17 -14.76
N THR A 118 -35.22 22.00 -14.74
CA THR A 118 -36.65 21.65 -14.64
C THR A 118 -37.20 20.77 -15.78
N LYS A 119 -36.37 20.37 -16.75
CA LYS A 119 -36.71 19.36 -17.76
C LYS A 119 -35.75 18.18 -17.67
N LEU A 120 -36.03 17.27 -16.74
CA LEU A 120 -35.40 15.96 -16.68
C LEU A 120 -35.78 15.15 -17.93
N ASN A 121 -35.04 15.33 -19.01
CA ASN A 121 -35.14 14.51 -20.21
C ASN A 121 -34.25 13.27 -20.04
N TRP A 122 -34.75 12.11 -20.48
CA TRP A 122 -34.00 10.84 -20.48
C TRP A 122 -32.65 10.97 -21.21
N SER A 123 -32.61 11.83 -22.23
CA SER A 123 -31.38 12.21 -22.94
C SER A 123 -30.32 12.87 -22.05
N TYR A 124 -30.72 13.65 -21.04
CA TYR A 124 -29.80 14.33 -20.13
C TYR A 124 -29.14 13.34 -19.16
N VAL A 125 -29.91 12.46 -18.53
CA VAL A 125 -29.40 11.41 -17.62
C VAL A 125 -28.49 10.43 -18.37
N PHE A 126 -28.89 10.05 -19.59
CA PHE A 126 -28.09 9.20 -20.46
C PHE A 126 -26.78 9.88 -20.88
N ASN A 127 -26.84 11.14 -21.32
CA ASN A 127 -25.64 11.92 -21.66
C ASN A 127 -24.72 12.09 -20.46
N ARG A 128 -25.25 12.34 -19.27
CA ARG A 128 -24.46 12.47 -18.03
C ARG A 128 -23.75 11.18 -17.67
N SER A 129 -24.44 10.05 -17.78
CA SER A 129 -23.88 8.72 -17.54
C SER A 129 -22.78 8.41 -18.56
N LEU A 130 -23.01 8.73 -19.83
CA LEU A 130 -22.01 8.58 -20.90
C LEU A 130 -20.78 9.47 -20.67
N ASP A 131 -20.97 10.72 -20.28
CA ASP A 131 -19.86 11.66 -20.02
C ASP A 131 -19.01 11.19 -18.81
N THR A 132 -19.64 10.66 -17.75
CA THR A 132 -18.90 10.07 -16.63
C THR A 132 -18.16 8.79 -17.03
N LEU A 133 -18.74 7.97 -17.91
CA LEU A 133 -18.10 6.77 -18.44
C LEU A 133 -16.86 7.14 -19.27
N VAL A 134 -16.97 8.15 -20.13
CA VAL A 134 -15.85 8.68 -20.92
C VAL A 134 -14.76 9.25 -20.01
N GLY A 135 -15.12 10.05 -19.01
CA GLY A 135 -14.16 10.60 -18.04
C GLY A 135 -13.41 9.50 -17.27
N ILE A 136 -14.12 8.46 -16.81
CA ILE A 136 -13.51 7.29 -16.16
C ILE A 136 -12.61 6.53 -17.14
N ALA A 137 -13.06 6.31 -18.38
CA ALA A 137 -12.28 5.60 -19.40
C ALA A 137 -10.98 6.34 -19.72
N VAL A 138 -11.03 7.66 -19.95
CA VAL A 138 -9.85 8.49 -20.19
C VAL A 138 -8.91 8.47 -19.00
N ALA A 139 -9.42 8.63 -17.77
CA ALA A 139 -8.59 8.59 -16.57
C ALA A 139 -7.94 7.21 -16.33
N LEU A 140 -8.63 6.11 -16.67
CA LEU A 140 -8.09 4.76 -16.60
C LEU A 140 -7.03 4.51 -17.69
N VAL A 141 -7.29 4.93 -18.93
CA VAL A 141 -6.36 4.78 -20.06
C VAL A 141 -5.10 5.58 -19.81
N MET A 142 -5.22 6.87 -19.46
CA MET A 142 -4.06 7.71 -19.14
C MET A 142 -3.32 7.19 -17.90
N GLY A 143 -4.07 6.75 -16.89
CA GLY A 143 -3.49 6.13 -15.71
C GLY A 143 -2.69 4.87 -15.99
N ARG A 144 -3.11 4.06 -16.96
CA ARG A 144 -2.45 2.81 -17.34
C ARG A 144 -1.30 3.04 -18.32
N LEU A 145 -1.44 3.98 -19.25
CA LEU A 145 -0.46 4.26 -20.30
C LEU A 145 0.74 5.05 -19.76
N LEU A 146 0.51 6.03 -18.89
CA LEU A 146 1.57 6.89 -18.36
C LEU A 146 2.28 6.26 -17.15
N TRP A 147 1.57 5.48 -16.33
CA TRP A 147 2.12 4.82 -15.14
C TRP A 147 1.54 3.42 -14.94
N PRO A 148 2.05 2.40 -15.65
CA PRO A 148 1.69 1.02 -15.36
C PRO A 148 2.06 0.73 -13.90
N LYS A 149 1.04 0.50 -13.05
CA LYS A 149 1.22 0.12 -11.65
C LYS A 149 1.76 -1.31 -11.60
N ASN A 150 3.08 -1.47 -11.70
CA ASN A 150 3.74 -2.76 -11.47
C ASN A 150 3.84 -3.02 -9.97
N ARG A 151 2.72 -3.45 -9.37
CA ARG A 151 2.65 -3.75 -7.94
C ARG A 151 3.60 -4.87 -7.55
N LEU A 152 3.79 -5.86 -8.42
CA LEU A 152 4.81 -6.90 -8.21
C LEU A 152 6.22 -6.31 -8.10
N ALA A 153 6.58 -5.33 -8.93
CA ALA A 153 7.87 -4.66 -8.84
C ALA A 153 7.97 -3.83 -7.55
N ARG A 154 6.90 -3.15 -7.16
CA ARG A 154 6.84 -2.43 -5.87
C ARG A 154 6.99 -3.37 -4.67
N MET A 155 6.37 -4.54 -4.71
CA MET A 155 6.53 -5.57 -3.68
C MET A 155 7.98 -6.07 -3.60
N GLN A 156 8.63 -6.29 -4.75
CA GLN A 156 10.04 -6.65 -4.82
C GLN A 156 10.94 -5.56 -4.25
N GLU A 157 10.67 -4.29 -4.59
CA GLU A 157 11.41 -3.14 -4.09
C GLU A 157 11.29 -3.02 -2.57
N LEU A 158 10.08 -3.12 -2.01
CA LEU A 158 9.86 -3.10 -0.55
C LEU A 158 10.58 -4.27 0.15
N HIS A 159 10.53 -5.46 -0.45
CA HIS A 159 11.24 -6.63 0.05
C HIS A 159 12.76 -6.38 0.07
N GLN A 160 13.33 -5.84 -1.01
CA GLN A 160 14.76 -5.51 -1.09
C GLN A 160 15.16 -4.42 -0.09
N GLN A 161 14.32 -3.40 0.11
CA GLN A 161 14.56 -2.34 1.11
C GLN A 161 14.60 -2.91 2.53
N LEU A 162 13.70 -3.83 2.86
CA LEU A 162 13.70 -4.51 4.16
C LEU A 162 14.96 -5.36 4.34
N GLU A 163 15.41 -6.09 3.32
CA GLU A 163 16.67 -6.85 3.38
C GLU A 163 17.89 -5.96 3.55
N ALA A 164 17.99 -4.89 2.76
CA ALA A 164 19.08 -3.94 2.86
C ALA A 164 19.13 -3.28 4.25
N SER A 165 17.96 -2.90 4.79
CA SER A 165 17.88 -2.31 6.13
C SER A 165 18.34 -3.28 7.22
N LEU A 166 18.01 -4.57 7.08
CA LEU A 166 18.45 -5.61 7.99
C LEU A 166 19.96 -5.84 7.91
N GLN A 167 20.52 -5.94 6.71
CA GLN A 167 21.95 -6.15 6.49
C GLN A 167 22.79 -4.99 7.01
N GLN A 168 22.43 -3.76 6.66
CA GLN A 168 23.10 -2.55 7.15
C GLN A 168 23.11 -2.51 8.68
N ARG A 169 22.05 -3.02 9.31
CA ARG A 169 21.93 -3.06 10.77
C ARG A 169 22.82 -4.10 11.42
N LEU A 170 22.87 -5.29 10.85
CA LEU A 170 23.72 -6.38 11.30
C LEU A 170 25.20 -5.99 11.19
N GLU A 171 25.58 -5.33 10.10
CA GLU A 171 26.92 -4.77 9.91
C GLU A 171 27.26 -3.73 10.99
N ALA A 172 26.36 -2.79 11.26
CA ALA A 172 26.58 -1.77 12.29
C ALA A 172 26.75 -2.39 13.70
N HIS A 173 25.95 -3.40 14.06
CA HIS A 173 26.13 -4.13 15.32
C HIS A 173 27.43 -4.92 15.36
N SER A 174 27.82 -5.55 14.24
CA SER A 174 29.10 -6.28 14.17
C SER A 174 30.30 -5.35 14.38
N ALA A 175 30.29 -4.15 13.79
CA ALA A 175 31.36 -3.17 13.95
C ALA A 175 31.43 -2.65 15.40
N ALA A 176 30.28 -2.28 15.98
CA ALA A 176 30.19 -1.82 17.37
C ALA A 176 30.66 -2.88 18.38
N LEU A 177 30.36 -4.16 18.14
CA LEU A 177 30.80 -5.27 18.99
C LEU A 177 32.31 -5.58 18.87
N MET A 178 32.97 -5.16 17.78
CA MET A 178 34.44 -5.19 17.66
C MET A 178 35.11 -3.97 18.30
N GLY A 179 34.33 -2.99 18.78
CA GLY A 179 34.85 -1.69 19.22
C GLY A 179 35.18 -0.73 18.08
N GLU A 180 34.83 -1.09 16.83
CA GLU A 180 35.10 -0.32 15.62
C GLU A 180 33.94 0.63 15.27
N GLY A 181 33.51 1.44 16.24
CA GLY A 181 32.50 2.48 16.04
C GLY A 181 31.45 2.55 17.15
N PRO A 182 30.62 3.61 17.14
CA PRO A 182 29.55 3.77 18.12
C PRO A 182 28.44 2.72 17.91
N PRO A 183 27.73 2.33 18.98
CA PRO A 183 26.56 1.47 18.85
C PRO A 183 25.52 2.13 17.95
N PRO A 184 24.84 1.36 17.09
CA PRO A 184 23.79 1.91 16.26
C PRO A 184 22.66 2.53 17.11
N ALA A 185 22.03 3.60 16.61
CA ALA A 185 20.93 4.32 17.28
C ALA A 185 19.73 3.42 17.63
N ALA A 186 18.68 3.88 18.30
CA ALA A 186 17.51 3.01 18.53
C ALA A 186 16.84 2.57 17.20
N ILE A 187 16.35 1.33 17.13
CA ILE A 187 15.65 0.82 15.94
C ILE A 187 14.35 1.59 15.71
N ASN A 188 14.15 2.09 14.48
CA ASN A 188 12.87 2.68 14.08
C ASN A 188 11.87 1.56 13.72
N ALA A 189 11.29 0.96 14.75
CA ALA A 189 10.31 -0.13 14.60
C ALA A 189 9.09 0.31 13.77
N GLU A 190 8.73 1.59 13.82
CA GLU A 190 7.61 2.14 13.08
C GLU A 190 7.85 2.09 11.57
N ALA A 191 9.04 2.50 11.11
CA ALA A 191 9.39 2.46 9.68
C ALA A 191 9.30 1.03 9.11
N ILE A 192 9.86 0.04 9.82
CA ILE A 192 9.82 -1.37 9.43
C ILE A 192 8.38 -1.88 9.40
N THR A 193 7.59 -1.54 10.43
CA THR A 193 6.17 -1.95 10.51
C THR A 193 5.37 -1.36 9.36
N ARG A 194 5.58 -0.08 9.01
CA ARG A 194 4.91 0.59 7.88
C ARG A 194 5.23 -0.11 6.55
N GLN A 195 6.50 -0.41 6.28
CA GLN A 195 6.92 -1.13 5.06
C GLN A 195 6.29 -2.53 4.97
N LEU A 196 6.21 -3.26 6.09
CA LEU A 196 5.59 -4.58 6.14
C LEU A 196 4.06 -4.53 5.95
N LEU A 197 3.40 -3.52 6.51
CA LEU A 197 1.97 -3.29 6.29
C LEU A 197 1.67 -2.91 4.84
N GLU A 198 2.51 -2.09 4.20
CA GLU A 198 2.41 -1.77 2.77
C GLU A 198 2.58 -3.04 1.92
N LEU A 199 3.58 -3.86 2.21
CA LEU A 199 3.80 -5.13 1.53
C LEU A 199 2.59 -6.08 1.68
N GLN A 200 2.04 -6.19 2.89
CA GLN A 200 0.84 -6.99 3.15
C GLN A 200 -0.39 -6.45 2.41
N ARG A 201 -0.58 -5.13 2.40
CA ARG A 201 -1.67 -4.48 1.66
C ARG A 201 -1.59 -4.81 0.18
N LEU A 202 -0.41 -4.68 -0.43
CA LEU A 202 -0.19 -5.01 -1.84
C LEU A 202 -0.48 -6.49 -2.14
N ILE A 203 -0.03 -7.42 -1.30
CA ILE A 203 -0.32 -8.86 -1.45
C ILE A 203 -1.84 -9.11 -1.41
N ASN A 204 -2.54 -8.50 -0.45
CA ASN A 204 -3.99 -8.67 -0.30
C ASN A 204 -4.75 -8.10 -1.50
N VAL A 205 -4.38 -6.92 -1.98
CA VAL A 205 -4.98 -6.31 -3.17
C VAL A 205 -4.77 -7.23 -4.38
N GLU A 206 -3.55 -7.70 -4.62
CA GLU A 206 -3.25 -8.54 -5.78
C GLU A 206 -3.95 -9.90 -5.74
N ASN A 207 -4.16 -10.45 -4.53
CA ASN A 207 -4.92 -11.68 -4.33
C ASN A 207 -6.42 -11.51 -4.62
N ASN A 208 -6.98 -10.31 -4.42
CA ASN A 208 -8.40 -10.00 -4.64
C ASN A 208 -8.74 -9.60 -6.08
N LEU A 209 -7.74 -9.31 -6.93
CA LEU A 209 -7.98 -8.89 -8.33
C LEU A 209 -8.42 -10.03 -9.26
N GLY A 210 -8.04 -11.28 -8.96
CA GLY A 210 -8.40 -12.42 -9.79
C GLY A 210 -7.49 -13.64 -9.62
N GLU A 211 -7.93 -14.78 -10.15
CA GLU A 211 -7.21 -16.05 -9.99
C GLU A 211 -5.82 -16.06 -10.64
N ARG A 212 -5.64 -15.35 -11.76
CA ARG A 212 -4.35 -15.30 -12.45
C ARG A 212 -3.29 -14.64 -11.57
N GLN A 213 -3.62 -13.50 -10.96
CA GLN A 213 -2.75 -12.78 -10.05
C GLN A 213 -2.45 -13.60 -8.79
N ALA A 214 -3.47 -14.23 -8.20
CA ALA A 214 -3.30 -15.12 -7.05
C ALA A 214 -2.36 -16.30 -7.34
N ARG A 215 -2.46 -16.91 -8.54
CA ARG A 215 -1.52 -17.97 -8.98
C ARG A 215 -0.10 -17.45 -9.14
N THR A 216 0.08 -16.25 -9.72
CA THR A 216 1.40 -15.61 -9.82
C THR A 216 2.02 -15.35 -8.44
N LEU A 217 1.23 -14.84 -7.48
CA LEU A 217 1.69 -14.65 -6.10
C LEU A 217 2.14 -15.95 -5.44
N LYS A 218 1.36 -17.03 -5.61
CA LYS A 218 1.71 -18.36 -5.10
C LYS A 218 2.97 -18.92 -5.76
N ARG A 219 3.11 -18.77 -7.08
CA ARG A 219 4.31 -19.18 -7.84
C ARG A 219 5.56 -18.47 -7.34
N LEU A 220 5.46 -17.16 -7.08
CA LEU A 220 6.54 -16.34 -6.52
C LEU A 220 6.71 -16.48 -5.00
N ARG A 221 5.91 -17.33 -4.35
CA ARG A 221 5.94 -17.63 -2.91
C ARG A 221 5.80 -16.40 -2.01
N TRP A 222 5.13 -15.35 -2.48
CA TRP A 222 4.86 -14.13 -1.69
C TRP A 222 4.16 -14.39 -0.35
N PRO A 223 3.18 -15.31 -0.24
CA PRO A 223 2.59 -15.64 1.06
C PRO A 223 3.61 -16.20 2.07
N GLN A 224 4.54 -17.03 1.61
CA GLN A 224 5.59 -17.60 2.47
C GLN A 224 6.61 -16.53 2.89
N ARG A 225 7.04 -15.68 1.94
CA ARG A 225 7.92 -14.54 2.21
C ARG A 225 7.32 -13.59 3.25
N MET A 226 6.02 -13.28 3.13
CA MET A 226 5.33 -12.43 4.10
C MET A 226 5.25 -13.09 5.49
N SER A 227 4.95 -14.39 5.56
CA SER A 227 4.92 -15.12 6.83
C SER A 227 6.26 -15.11 7.53
N LEU A 228 7.36 -15.31 6.79
CA LEU A 228 8.70 -15.23 7.35
C LEU A 228 9.04 -13.83 7.81
N TRP A 229 8.72 -12.79 7.04
CA TRP A 229 8.94 -11.41 7.44
C TRP A 229 8.22 -11.03 8.74
N ARG A 230 6.98 -11.49 8.95
CA ARG A 230 6.26 -11.28 10.22
C ARG A 230 6.99 -11.91 11.41
N CYS A 231 7.44 -13.16 11.25
CA CYS A 231 8.22 -13.84 12.28
C CYS A 231 9.57 -13.15 12.50
N LEU A 232 10.22 -12.71 11.43
CA LEU A 232 11.51 -12.07 11.44
C LEU A 232 11.44 -10.71 12.12
N GLN A 233 10.42 -9.90 11.88
CA GLN A 233 10.24 -8.59 12.53
C GLN A 233 10.23 -8.70 14.06
N VAL A 234 9.44 -9.63 14.61
CA VAL A 234 9.34 -9.81 16.06
C VAL A 234 10.69 -10.23 16.64
N ARG A 235 11.38 -11.18 15.99
CA ARG A 235 12.69 -11.65 16.45
C ARG A 235 13.79 -10.61 16.28
N TRP A 236 13.76 -9.85 15.19
CA TRP A 236 14.70 -8.77 14.94
C TRP A 236 14.64 -7.75 16.07
N LEU A 237 13.43 -7.26 16.41
CA LEU A 237 13.26 -6.30 17.50
C LEU A 237 13.74 -6.84 18.86
N LEU A 238 13.57 -8.14 19.12
CA LEU A 238 14.06 -8.79 20.34
C LEU A 238 15.60 -8.87 20.37
N VAL A 239 16.21 -9.35 19.28
CA VAL A 239 17.68 -9.46 19.16
C VAL A 239 18.32 -8.08 19.25
N GLU A 240 17.75 -7.08 18.59
CA GLU A 240 18.24 -5.70 18.64
C GLU A 240 18.27 -5.16 20.09
N ARG A 241 17.19 -5.38 20.85
CA ARG A 241 17.10 -4.96 22.26
C ARG A 241 18.08 -5.73 23.15
N LEU A 242 18.29 -7.01 22.88
CA LEU A 242 19.26 -7.83 23.63
C LEU A 242 20.68 -7.33 23.39
N ILE A 243 21.07 -7.11 22.13
CA ILE A 243 22.40 -6.59 21.77
C ILE A 243 22.60 -5.19 22.37
N GLN A 244 21.57 -4.33 22.33
CA GLN A 244 21.66 -3.01 22.95
C GLN A 244 21.87 -3.07 24.46
N ARG A 245 21.16 -3.97 25.16
CA ARG A 245 21.34 -4.16 26.62
C ARG A 245 22.75 -4.68 26.93
N VAL A 246 23.23 -5.64 26.16
CA VAL A 246 24.59 -6.18 26.25
C VAL A 246 25.63 -5.07 26.08
N HIS A 247 25.46 -4.20 25.09
CA HIS A 247 26.37 -3.07 24.87
C HIS A 247 26.35 -2.07 26.03
N GLN A 248 25.19 -1.81 26.63
CA GLN A 248 25.08 -0.95 27.81
C GLN A 248 25.80 -1.53 29.04
N GLU A 249 25.78 -2.85 29.21
CA GLU A 249 26.40 -3.52 30.36
C GLU A 249 27.90 -3.75 30.19
N LEU A 250 28.37 -4.05 28.98
CA LEU A 250 29.81 -4.20 28.69
C LEU A 250 30.54 -2.87 28.51
N GLY A 251 29.82 -1.78 28.17
CA GLY A 251 30.44 -0.50 27.84
C GLY A 251 31.38 -0.62 26.65
N PRO A 252 32.66 -0.19 26.75
CA PRO A 252 33.62 -0.26 25.63
C PRO A 252 34.21 -1.66 25.40
N ASN A 253 33.89 -2.66 26.24
CA ASN A 253 34.49 -3.98 26.10
C ASN A 253 33.92 -4.72 24.87
N PRO A 254 34.77 -5.17 23.94
CA PRO A 254 34.33 -5.86 22.74
C PRO A 254 33.83 -7.28 23.04
N LEU A 255 32.91 -7.75 22.20
CA LEU A 255 32.38 -9.11 22.16
C LEU A 255 32.66 -9.71 20.78
N PRO A 256 33.93 -10.07 20.49
CA PRO A 256 34.34 -10.49 19.15
C PRO A 256 33.63 -11.77 18.69
N GLU A 257 33.32 -12.70 19.60
CA GLU A 257 32.58 -13.93 19.27
C GLU A 257 31.21 -13.64 18.64
N LEU A 258 30.44 -12.72 19.25
CA LEU A 258 29.14 -12.33 18.73
C LEU A 258 29.29 -11.58 17.40
N SER A 259 30.28 -10.69 17.28
CA SER A 259 30.54 -9.97 16.03
C SER A 259 30.93 -10.91 14.88
N HIS A 260 31.85 -11.84 15.12
CA HIS A 260 32.22 -12.88 14.14
C HIS A 260 31.02 -13.71 13.74
N TYR A 261 30.12 -14.04 14.67
CA TYR A 261 28.89 -14.72 14.32
C TYR A 261 27.95 -13.85 13.46
N LEU A 262 27.70 -12.59 13.81
CA LEU A 262 26.83 -11.71 13.00
C LEU A 262 27.40 -11.53 11.57
N SER A 263 28.70 -11.27 11.45
CA SER A 263 29.36 -11.08 10.16
C SER A 263 29.44 -12.36 9.32
N ALA A 264 29.85 -13.49 9.89
CA ALA A 264 30.01 -14.74 9.15
C ALA A 264 28.68 -15.45 8.88
N HIS A 265 27.70 -15.35 9.80
CA HIS A 265 26.51 -16.19 9.78
C HIS A 265 25.21 -15.47 9.40
N LEU A 266 25.17 -14.13 9.49
CA LEU A 266 23.97 -13.35 9.16
C LEU A 266 24.15 -12.48 7.91
N ASN A 267 25.36 -12.03 7.60
CA ASN A 267 25.61 -11.19 6.41
C ASN A 267 25.85 -12.00 5.12
N GLY A 268 26.32 -13.25 5.23
CA GLY A 268 26.71 -14.07 4.07
C GLY A 268 25.60 -15.00 3.53
N PRO A 269 25.29 -14.98 2.22
CA PRO A 269 24.35 -15.93 1.63
C PRO A 269 24.99 -17.33 1.57
N GLY A 270 24.47 -18.28 2.35
CA GLY A 270 25.00 -19.64 2.43
C GLY A 270 25.84 -19.93 3.69
N ALA A 271 25.76 -19.06 4.69
CA ALA A 271 26.34 -19.28 6.01
C ALA A 271 26.07 -20.69 6.58
N PRO A 272 27.04 -21.29 7.29
CA PRO A 272 26.86 -22.58 7.93
C PRO A 272 25.72 -22.56 8.94
N ALA A 273 25.07 -23.71 9.15
CA ALA A 273 23.91 -23.87 10.03
C ALA A 273 24.32 -23.99 11.51
N GLU A 274 25.39 -23.31 11.91
CA GLU A 274 25.95 -23.44 13.24
C GLU A 274 25.23 -22.52 14.22
N ALA A 275 24.98 -23.02 15.43
CA ALA A 275 24.36 -22.23 16.48
C ALA A 275 25.40 -21.33 17.13
N LEU A 276 24.98 -20.14 17.57
CA LEU A 276 25.83 -19.27 18.37
C LEU A 276 26.18 -19.99 19.68
N ARG A 277 27.46 -20.08 19.99
CA ARG A 277 28.00 -20.55 21.26
C ARG A 277 28.97 -19.49 21.75
N LEU A 278 28.70 -18.93 22.92
CA LEU A 278 29.58 -17.97 23.58
C LEU A 278 30.42 -18.75 24.60
N GLU A 279 31.74 -18.66 24.53
CA GLU A 279 32.61 -19.48 25.39
C GLU A 279 32.44 -19.10 26.87
N SER A 280 32.54 -20.10 27.76
CA SER A 280 32.35 -19.89 29.20
C SER A 280 33.55 -19.26 29.91
N SER A 281 34.72 -19.29 29.29
CA SER A 281 35.97 -18.86 29.91
C SER A 281 36.21 -17.38 29.65
N GLY A 282 35.86 -16.53 30.62
CA GLY A 282 36.17 -15.09 30.59
C GLY A 282 35.05 -14.18 30.08
N SER A 283 33.84 -14.69 29.81
CA SER A 283 32.73 -13.87 29.36
C SER A 283 32.25 -12.91 30.47
N ALA A 284 32.27 -11.60 30.22
CA ALA A 284 31.71 -10.57 31.12
C ALA A 284 30.16 -10.63 31.26
N LEU A 285 29.51 -11.56 30.55
CA LEU A 285 28.06 -11.73 30.50
C LEU A 285 27.55 -12.69 31.58
N ALA A 286 26.43 -12.34 32.21
CA ALA A 286 25.73 -13.23 33.12
C ALA A 286 25.16 -14.46 32.38
N LEU A 287 25.18 -15.63 33.03
CA LEU A 287 24.67 -16.89 32.46
C LEU A 287 23.27 -16.78 31.81
N PRO A 288 22.26 -16.11 32.42
CA PRO A 288 20.94 -15.98 31.81
C PRO A 288 20.95 -15.18 30.51
N GLN A 289 21.79 -14.14 30.41
CA GLN A 289 21.90 -13.31 29.22
C GLN A 289 22.59 -14.05 28.08
N ARG A 290 23.63 -14.82 28.41
CA ARG A 290 24.32 -15.67 27.44
C ARG A 290 23.36 -16.67 26.79
N ILE A 291 22.60 -17.40 27.61
CA ILE A 291 21.59 -18.36 27.12
C ILE A 291 20.55 -17.66 26.24
N ALA A 292 20.05 -16.50 26.66
CA ALA A 292 19.07 -15.74 25.90
C ALA A 292 19.62 -15.27 24.54
N LEU A 293 20.87 -14.79 24.48
CA LEU A 293 21.53 -14.39 23.24
C LEU A 293 21.73 -15.58 22.31
N GLU A 294 22.33 -16.66 22.79
CA GLU A 294 22.56 -17.89 22.02
C GLU A 294 21.26 -18.39 21.39
N GLU A 295 20.19 -18.48 22.18
CA GLU A 295 18.91 -18.97 21.70
C GLU A 295 18.26 -18.02 20.68
N GLN A 296 18.14 -16.73 21.00
CA GLN A 296 17.41 -15.79 20.14
C GLN A 296 18.18 -15.48 18.85
N VAL A 297 19.50 -15.33 18.91
CA VAL A 297 20.35 -15.08 17.74
C VAL A 297 20.38 -16.31 16.83
N THR A 298 20.47 -17.52 17.38
CA THR A 298 20.39 -18.76 16.58
C THR A 298 19.02 -18.91 15.89
N ARG A 299 17.92 -18.63 16.61
CA ARG A 299 16.58 -18.66 16.01
C ARG A 299 16.40 -17.59 14.93
N PHE A 300 16.98 -16.41 15.13
CA PHE A 300 16.96 -15.33 14.17
C PHE A 300 17.72 -15.68 12.89
N GLN A 301 18.92 -16.24 13.02
CA GLN A 301 19.74 -16.76 11.92
C GLN A 301 18.97 -17.77 11.06
N ARG A 302 18.25 -18.72 11.69
CA ARG A 302 17.43 -19.70 10.96
C ARG A 302 16.34 -19.05 10.11
N LEU A 303 15.70 -17.98 10.60
CA LEU A 303 14.69 -17.24 9.83
C LEU A 303 15.31 -16.47 8.66
N ILE A 304 16.43 -15.79 8.88
CA ILE A 304 17.17 -15.08 7.82
C ILE A 304 17.57 -16.06 6.72
N ARG A 305 18.13 -17.22 7.09
CA ARG A 305 18.49 -18.27 6.15
C ARG A 305 17.28 -18.80 5.37
N SER A 306 16.15 -19.00 6.04
CA SER A 306 14.90 -19.43 5.39
C SER A 306 14.43 -18.41 4.35
N GLN A 307 14.57 -17.11 4.66
CA GLN A 307 14.27 -16.02 3.72
C GLN A 307 15.22 -16.04 2.51
N GLN A 308 16.53 -16.15 2.76
CA GLN A 308 17.54 -16.22 1.70
C GLN A 308 17.35 -17.44 0.78
N LEU A 309 16.98 -18.60 1.32
CA LEU A 309 16.66 -19.79 0.53
C LEU A 309 15.45 -19.56 -0.39
N LEU A 310 14.41 -18.88 0.09
CA LEU A 310 13.25 -18.50 -0.74
C LEU A 310 13.57 -17.47 -1.83
N ASN A 311 14.62 -16.67 -1.65
CA ASN A 311 15.08 -15.74 -2.67
C ASN A 311 15.86 -16.45 -3.79
N ARG A 312 16.65 -17.48 -3.44
CA ARG A 312 17.45 -18.25 -4.40
C ARG A 312 16.61 -19.12 -5.34
N VAL A 313 15.44 -19.56 -4.91
CA VAL A 313 14.54 -20.44 -5.70
C VAL A 313 13.67 -19.62 -6.68
N GLN A 314 14.18 -18.50 -7.21
CA GLN A 314 13.48 -17.80 -8.28
C GLN A 314 13.51 -18.64 -9.57
N PRO A 315 12.35 -18.93 -10.18
CA PRO A 315 12.26 -19.71 -11.42
C PRO A 315 12.74 -18.95 -12.65
#